data_AF-A0A7Y3BP78-F1
#
_entry.id   AF-A0A7Y3BP78-F1
#
_cell.length_a   1.000
_cell.length_b   1.000
_cell.length_c   1.000
_cell.angle_alpha   90.00
_cell.angle_beta   90.00
_cell.angle_gamma   90.00
#
_symmetry.space_group_name_H-M   'P 1'
#
loop_
_entity.id
_entity.type
_entity.pdbx_description
1 polymer ?
#
loop_
_entity_poly.entity_id
_entity_poly.type
_entity_poly.pdbx_seq_one_letter_code
_entity_poly.pdbx_strand_id
1 'polypeptide(L)' 'MEVPPGFVSREERDYHLHVGSPLIDAGSAGEGAPLLDGDREQRPIGTTIDIGIDEW' A
#
# COMPACT_ATOMS: atom_id res chain seq x y z
N MET A 1 10.93 -9.29 13.80
CA MET A 1 10.52 -10.22 12.72
C MET A 1 10.09 -9.35 11.56
N GLU A 2 10.52 -9.66 10.34
CA GLU A 2 10.09 -8.93 9.14
C GLU A 2 8.66 -9.33 8.78
N VAL A 3 7.86 -8.35 8.36
CA VAL A 3 6.47 -8.57 7.91
C VAL A 3 6.47 -8.48 6.38
N PRO A 4 6.09 -9.55 5.65
CA PRO A 4 6.08 -9.51 4.19
C PRO A 4 4.92 -8.62 3.69
N PRO A 5 5.09 -7.96 2.53
CA PRO A 5 4.06 -7.04 2.01
C PRO A 5 2.83 -7.75 1.44
N GLY A 6 2.93 -9.04 1.10
CA GLY A 6 1.78 -9.78 0.58
C GLY A 6 1.23 -9.20 -0.72
N PHE A 7 2.08 -9.03 -1.74
CA PHE A 7 1.64 -8.58 -3.07
C PHE A 7 0.76 -9.61 -3.78
N VAL A 8 -0.09 -9.15 -4.72
CA VAL A 8 -0.92 -10.02 -5.55
C VAL A 8 -0.09 -11.02 -6.37
N SER A 9 0.93 -10.55 -7.09
CA SER A 9 1.85 -11.43 -7.83
C SER A 9 3.18 -10.75 -8.15
N ARG A 10 4.28 -11.18 -7.51
CA ARG A 10 5.62 -10.63 -7.80
C ARG A 10 6.12 -11.06 -9.17
N GLU A 11 5.79 -12.27 -9.58
CA GLU A 11 6.22 -12.90 -10.83
C GLU A 11 5.63 -12.16 -12.02
N GLU A 12 4.36 -11.77 -11.93
CA GLU A 12 3.65 -10.98 -12.95
C GLU A 12 3.87 -9.46 -12.78
N ARG A 13 4.67 -9.06 -11.78
CA ARG A 13 4.97 -7.65 -11.42
C ARG A 13 3.73 -6.85 -11.00
N ASP A 14 2.77 -7.55 -10.43
CA ASP A 14 1.63 -6.96 -9.75
C ASP A 14 1.99 -6.72 -8.27
N TYR A 15 2.42 -5.49 -8.00
CA TYR A 15 2.87 -5.04 -6.68
C TYR A 15 1.76 -4.36 -5.86
N HIS A 16 0.50 -4.47 -6.28
CA HIS A 16 -0.63 -4.13 -5.42
C HIS A 16 -0.58 -5.04 -4.18
N LEU A 17 -1.00 -4.53 -3.03
CA LEU A 17 -1.15 -5.36 -1.84
C LEU A 17 -2.24 -6.41 -2.09
N HIS A 18 -2.27 -7.52 -1.36
CA HIS A 18 -3.42 -8.43 -1.36
C HIS A 18 -4.36 -8.01 -0.22
N VAL A 19 -5.68 -8.24 -0.34
CA VAL A 19 -6.72 -7.87 0.68
C VAL A 19 -6.42 -8.26 2.13
N GLY A 20 -5.54 -9.23 2.35
CA GLY A 20 -5.13 -9.70 3.67
C GLY A 20 -3.77 -9.16 4.13
N SER A 21 -3.19 -8.20 3.41
CA SER A 21 -1.86 -7.68 3.72
C SER A 21 -1.90 -6.94 5.06
N PRO A 22 -0.93 -7.20 5.96
CA PRO A 22 -0.79 -6.44 7.19
C PRO A 22 -0.27 -5.01 6.96
N LEU A 23 0.01 -4.64 5.70
CA LEU A 23 0.50 -3.31 5.33
C LEU A 23 -0.60 -2.35 4.89
N ILE A 24 -1.84 -2.85 4.77
CA ILE A 24 -3.03 -2.02 4.55
C ILE A 24 -3.28 -1.21 5.83
N ASP A 25 -3.53 0.09 5.68
CA ASP A 25 -3.79 1.02 6.77
C ASP A 25 -2.68 1.02 7.86
N ALA A 26 -1.45 0.67 7.50
CA ALA A 26 -0.33 0.52 8.45
C ALA A 26 0.63 1.72 8.46
N GLY A 27 0.50 2.64 7.50
CA GLY A 27 1.32 3.83 7.36
C GLY A 27 0.95 4.93 8.35
N SER A 28 1.82 5.92 8.47
CA SER A 28 1.51 7.11 9.27
C SER A 28 0.67 8.07 8.47
N ALA A 29 -0.48 8.49 9.00
CA ALA A 29 -1.23 9.61 8.45
C ALA A 29 -0.41 10.90 8.62
N GLY A 30 0.13 11.45 7.53
CA GLY A 30 0.94 12.67 7.61
C GLY A 30 1.80 12.95 6.39
N GLU A 31 2.75 13.88 6.57
CA GLU A 31 3.66 14.35 5.54
C GLU A 31 4.73 13.29 5.22
N GLY A 32 4.87 12.96 3.93
CA GLY A 32 5.95 12.08 3.46
C GLY A 32 5.53 11.16 2.32
N ALA A 33 4.25 10.79 2.25
CA ALA A 33 3.69 10.10 1.10
C ALA A 33 3.26 11.12 0.02
N PRO A 34 3.45 10.81 -1.27
CA PRO A 34 2.82 11.57 -2.35
C PRO A 34 1.29 11.57 -2.21
N LEU A 35 0.63 12.62 -2.73
CA LEU A 35 -0.84 12.71 -2.72
C LEU A 35 -1.52 11.61 -3.53
N LEU A 36 -0.81 11.07 -4.52
CA LEU A 36 -1.29 10.01 -5.40
C LEU A 36 -0.36 8.80 -5.34
N ASP A 37 -0.92 7.61 -5.43
CA ASP A 37 -0.18 6.36 -5.56
C ASP A 37 0.32 6.08 -7.00
N GLY A 38 0.78 4.85 -7.24
CA GLY A 38 1.26 4.39 -8.54
C GLY A 38 0.20 4.43 -9.64
N ASP A 39 -1.07 4.18 -9.29
CA ASP A 39 -2.22 4.13 -10.19
C ASP A 39 -2.99 5.45 -10.28
N ARG A 40 -2.49 6.46 -9.56
CA ARG A 40 -2.95 7.85 -9.50
C ARG A 40 -4.22 8.02 -8.66
N GLU A 41 -4.44 7.13 -7.72
CA GLU A 41 -5.52 7.19 -6.74
C GLU A 41 -5.08 8.01 -5.53
N GLN A 42 -6.04 8.65 -4.85
CA GLN A 42 -5.74 9.57 -3.76
C GLN A 42 -5.40 8.82 -2.48
N ARG A 43 -4.29 9.20 -1.84
CA ARG A 43 -3.90 8.69 -0.52
C ARG A 43 -4.41 9.58 0.61
N PRO A 44 -4.88 9.03 1.75
CA PRO A 44 -5.16 7.61 1.99
C PRO A 44 -6.52 7.16 1.42
N ILE A 45 -6.64 5.87 1.09
CA ILE A 45 -7.92 5.15 0.99
C ILE A 45 -8.08 4.35 2.28
N GLY A 46 -9.17 4.57 3.02
CA GLY A 46 -9.42 3.88 4.29
C GLY A 46 -9.08 4.73 5.51
N THR A 47 -8.36 4.16 6.48
CA THR A 47 -8.12 4.81 7.78
C THR A 47 -6.77 5.52 7.85
N THR A 48 -5.74 4.97 7.22
CA THR A 48 -4.41 5.58 7.07
C THR A 48 -3.80 5.20 5.72
N ILE A 49 -2.50 5.46 5.51
CA ILE A 49 -1.83 5.22 4.22
C ILE A 49 -1.36 3.77 4.16
N ASP A 50 -1.57 3.10 3.04
CA ASP A 50 -0.97 1.79 2.79
C ASP A 50 0.55 1.89 2.59
N ILE A 51 1.31 0.99 3.23
CA ILE A 51 2.77 0.96 3.07
C ILE A 51 3.13 0.32 1.72
N GLY A 52 3.49 1.14 0.75
CA GLY A 52 3.90 0.66 -0.57
C GLY A 52 3.73 1.69 -1.67
N ILE A 53 3.69 1.20 -2.91
CA ILE A 53 3.44 2.02 -4.11
C ILE A 53 1.94 2.22 -4.39
N ASP A 54 1.08 1.40 -3.79
CA ASP A 54 -0.35 1.27 -4.08
C ASP A 54 -1.21 1.50 -2.80
N GLU A 55 -2.51 1.82 -2.94
CA GLU A 55 -3.54 1.79 -1.89
C GLU A 55 -4.58 0.70 -2.23
N TRP A 56 -4.94 -0.15 -1.27
CA TRP A 56 -5.86 -1.29 -1.48
C TRP A 56 -7.35 -0.94 -1.36
#